data_AF-A0A2H5YT74-F1
#
_entry.id   AF-A0A2H5YT74-F1
#
_cell.length_a   1.000
_cell.length_b   1.000
_cell.length_c   1.000
_cell.angle_alpha   90.00
_cell.angle_beta   90.00
_cell.angle_gamma   90.00
#
_symmetry.space_group_name_H-M   'P 1'
#
loop_
_entity.id
_entity.type
_entity.pdbx_description
1 polymer ?
#
loop_
_entity_poly.entity_id
_entity_poly.type
_entity_poly.pdbx_seq_one_letter_code
_entity_poly.pdbx_strand_id
1 'polypeptide(L)'
;MPDGLDFEVRVYAAMAAALMTYEDELEVEGAFNWRDTIEERLQAGETLSPEIAHLLAQADSVLIQASELLARRFPDLFHPQRKANIPRRNWWWHLDEGPQARERAEQVA
;
A
#
# COMPACT_ATOMS: atom_id res chain seq x y z
N MET A 1 7.73 -16.47 13.52
CA MET A 1 6.49 -15.69 13.72
C MET A 1 5.43 -16.34 12.83
N PRO A 2 4.16 -15.90 12.68
CA PRO A 2 3.38 -16.41 11.55
C PRO A 2 4.01 -15.83 10.26
N ASP A 3 5.01 -16.53 9.71
CA ASP A 3 6.03 -16.03 8.77
C ASP A 3 5.57 -16.04 7.29
N GLY A 4 4.27 -15.92 7.01
CA GLY A 4 3.71 -16.07 5.67
C GLY A 4 3.24 -14.75 5.06
N LEU A 5 3.44 -14.59 3.74
CA LEU A 5 2.88 -13.47 2.97
C LEU A 5 1.36 -13.31 3.21
N ASP A 6 0.64 -14.42 3.39
CA ASP A 6 -0.79 -14.41 3.75
C ASP A 6 -1.10 -13.68 5.06
N PHE A 7 -0.24 -13.79 6.06
CA PHE A 7 -0.40 -13.06 7.33
C PHE A 7 -0.20 -11.56 7.10
N GLU A 8 0.81 -11.17 6.35
CA GLU A 8 1.09 -9.76 6.04
C GLU A 8 -0.07 -9.12 5.28
N VAL A 9 -0.64 -9.81 4.30
CA VAL A 9 -1.84 -9.34 3.59
C VAL A 9 -3.02 -9.16 4.54
N ARG A 10 -3.22 -10.08 5.50
CA ARG A 10 -4.31 -9.95 6.48
C ARG A 10 -4.10 -8.76 7.43
N VAL A 11 -2.86 -8.50 7.85
CA VAL A 11 -2.51 -7.32 8.65
C VAL A 11 -2.74 -6.05 7.85
N TYR A 12 -2.21 -5.98 6.63
CA TYR A 12 -2.42 -4.85 5.72
C TYR A 12 -3.91 -4.59 5.47
N ALA A 13 -4.70 -5.63 5.20
CA ALA A 13 -6.13 -5.49 4.97
C ALA A 13 -6.89 -4.94 6.21
N ALA A 14 -6.50 -5.37 7.42
CA ALA A 14 -7.06 -4.81 8.64
C ALA A 14 -6.70 -3.33 8.82
N MET A 15 -5.47 -2.94 8.48
CA MET A 15 -5.03 -1.53 8.52
C MET A 15 -5.75 -0.70 7.47
N ALA A 16 -5.88 -1.21 6.24
CA ALA A 16 -6.59 -0.55 5.15
C ALA A 16 -8.05 -0.25 5.53
N ALA A 17 -8.73 -1.20 6.17
CA ALA A 17 -10.09 -1.02 6.67
C ALA A 17 -10.21 0.07 7.75
N ALA A 18 -9.12 0.34 8.50
CA ALA A 18 -9.08 1.32 9.58
C ALA A 18 -8.60 2.72 9.16
N LEU A 19 -8.07 2.90 7.94
CA LEU A 19 -7.45 4.16 7.47
C LEU A 19 -8.29 5.42 7.72
N MET A 20 -9.61 5.32 7.53
CA MET A 20 -10.51 6.46 7.70
C MET A 20 -10.59 6.94 9.16
N THR A 21 -10.24 6.07 10.10
CA THR A 21 -10.27 6.32 11.55
C THR A 21 -8.93 6.68 12.13
N TYR A 22 -7.82 6.50 11.40
CA TYR A 22 -6.50 6.87 11.88
C TYR A 22 -6.42 8.35 12.19
N GLU A 23 -5.74 8.66 13.29
CA GLU A 23 -5.54 10.01 13.80
C GLU A 23 -4.07 10.43 13.72
N ASP A 24 -3.16 9.46 13.50
CA ASP A 24 -1.72 9.64 13.46
C ASP A 24 -1.15 9.26 12.08
N GLU A 25 -0.19 10.06 11.61
CA GLU A 25 0.56 9.81 10.39
C GLU A 25 1.31 8.47 10.42
N LEU A 26 1.82 8.07 11.60
CA LEU A 26 2.57 6.83 11.76
C LEU A 26 1.71 5.59 11.50
N GLU A 27 0.41 5.65 11.78
CA GLU A 27 -0.52 4.54 11.50
C GLU A 27 -0.72 4.37 9.98
N VAL A 28 -0.87 5.49 9.27
CA VAL A 28 -1.00 5.52 7.81
C VAL A 28 0.30 5.06 7.14
N GLU A 29 1.45 5.57 7.60
CA GLU A 29 2.77 5.13 7.14
C GLU A 29 2.99 3.64 7.39
N GLY A 30 2.52 3.11 8.53
CA GLY A 30 2.51 1.68 8.80
C GLY A 30 1.77 0.89 7.71
N ALA A 31 0.57 1.33 7.31
CA ALA A 31 -0.20 0.65 6.26
C ALA A 31 0.54 0.65 4.92
N PHE A 32 1.19 1.76 4.57
CA PHE A 32 1.99 1.84 3.35
C PHE A 32 3.22 0.92 3.38
N ASN A 33 3.95 0.90 4.50
CA ASN A 33 5.12 0.04 4.66
C ASN A 33 4.76 -1.45 4.59
N TRP A 34 3.61 -1.84 5.14
CA TRP A 34 3.11 -3.21 4.98
C TRP A 34 2.81 -3.54 3.52
N ARG A 35 2.21 -2.62 2.77
CA ARG A 35 1.92 -2.85 1.35
C ARG A 35 3.20 -2.98 0.51
N ASP A 36 4.21 -2.18 0.81
CA ASP A 36 5.53 -2.28 0.15
C ASP A 36 6.22 -3.61 0.49
N THR A 37 6.13 -4.07 1.74
CA THR A 37 6.67 -5.39 2.15
C THR A 37 6.02 -6.53 1.37
N ILE A 38 4.70 -6.50 1.22
CA ILE A 38 3.94 -7.47 0.41
C ILE A 38 4.41 -7.44 -1.06
N GLU A 39 4.60 -6.24 -1.62
CA GLU A 39 5.10 -6.07 -2.98
C GLU A 39 6.48 -6.69 -3.19
N GLU A 40 7.41 -6.42 -2.28
CA GLU A 40 8.77 -6.96 -2.34
C GLU A 40 8.78 -8.50 -2.31
N ARG A 41 7.92 -9.11 -1.50
CA ARG A 41 7.77 -10.58 -1.43
C ARG A 41 7.13 -11.17 -2.69
N LEU A 42 6.11 -10.50 -3.24
CA LEU A 42 5.51 -10.90 -4.52
C LEU A 42 6.53 -10.84 -5.67
N GLN A 43 7.33 -9.77 -5.74
CA GLN A 43 8.41 -9.61 -6.73
C GLN A 43 9.54 -10.63 -6.53
N ALA A 44 9.76 -11.10 -5.29
CA ALA A 44 10.67 -12.20 -5.01
C ALA A 44 10.14 -13.58 -5.43
N GLY A 45 8.92 -13.66 -5.97
CA GLY A 45 8.31 -14.87 -6.50
C GLY A 45 7.41 -15.62 -5.51
N GLU A 46 7.09 -15.03 -4.36
CA GLU A 46 6.07 -15.59 -3.48
C GLU A 46 4.68 -15.49 -4.13
N THR A 47 3.86 -16.51 -3.91
CA THR A 47 2.53 -16.61 -4.51
C THR A 47 1.47 -16.57 -3.43
N LEU A 48 0.41 -15.81 -3.68
CA LEU A 48 -0.78 -15.78 -2.85
C LEU A 48 -1.76 -16.88 -3.25
N SER A 49 -2.49 -17.41 -2.26
CA SER A 49 -3.71 -18.14 -2.57
C SER A 49 -4.76 -17.21 -3.21
N PRO A 50 -5.71 -17.73 -4.01
CA PRO A 50 -6.74 -16.89 -4.65
C PRO A 50 -7.57 -16.06 -3.66
N GLU A 51 -7.86 -16.61 -2.47
CA GLU A 51 -8.58 -15.89 -1.40
C GLU A 51 -7.79 -14.67 -0.93
N ILE A 52 -6.48 -14.84 -0.70
CA ILE A 52 -5.62 -13.78 -0.18
C ILE A 52 -5.31 -12.74 -1.26
N ALA A 53 -5.13 -13.16 -2.52
CA ALA A 53 -5.01 -12.23 -3.63
C ALA A 53 -6.26 -11.34 -3.76
N HIS A 54 -7.45 -11.92 -3.56
CA HIS A 54 -8.69 -11.15 -3.54
C HIS A 54 -8.74 -10.15 -2.36
N LEU A 55 -8.32 -10.59 -1.17
CA LEU A 55 -8.24 -9.73 0.01
C LEU A 55 -7.27 -8.56 -0.20
N LEU A 56 -6.09 -8.81 -0.78
CA LEU A 56 -5.12 -7.77 -1.13
C LEU A 56 -5.72 -6.76 -2.10
N ALA A 57 -6.40 -7.23 -3.15
CA ALA A 57 -7.04 -6.34 -4.13
C ALA A 57 -8.13 -5.45 -3.50
N GLN A 58 -8.90 -5.99 -2.55
CA GLN A 58 -9.88 -5.21 -1.79
C GLN A 58 -9.21 -4.14 -0.91
N ALA A 59 -8.16 -4.51 -0.19
CA ALA A 59 -7.41 -3.59 0.67
C ALA A 59 -6.75 -2.45 -0.14
N ASP A 60 -6.12 -2.78 -1.28
CA ASP A 60 -5.58 -1.80 -2.21
C ASP A 60 -6.66 -0.81 -2.71
N SER A 61 -7.87 -1.31 -3.01
CA SER A 61 -8.99 -0.47 -3.44
C SER A 61 -9.42 0.51 -2.36
N VAL A 62 -9.47 0.08 -1.10
CA VAL A 62 -9.77 0.96 0.05
C VAL A 62 -8.70 2.04 0.21
N LEU A 63 -7.42 1.67 0.10
CA LEU A 63 -6.31 2.62 0.21
C LEU A 63 -6.36 3.68 -0.90
N ILE A 64 -6.64 3.28 -2.15
CA ILE A 64 -6.79 4.20 -3.28
C ILE A 64 -7.96 5.15 -3.06
N GLN A 65 -9.11 4.65 -2.62
CA GLN A 65 -10.29 5.49 -2.34
C GLN A 65 -10.04 6.46 -1.17
N ALA A 66 -9.23 6.07 -0.20
CA ALA A 66 -8.85 6.93 0.93
C ALA A 66 -7.76 7.97 0.59
N SER A 67 -7.02 7.79 -0.52
CA SER A 67 -5.83 8.60 -0.87
C SER A 67 -6.07 10.11 -0.82
N GLU A 68 -7.17 10.61 -1.40
CA GLU A 68 -7.49 12.04 -1.38
C GLU A 68 -7.75 12.56 0.04
N LEU A 69 -8.40 11.77 0.89
CA LEU A 69 -8.64 12.15 2.27
C LEU A 69 -7.33 12.14 3.05
N LEU A 70 -6.51 11.10 2.88
CA LEU A 70 -5.22 10.98 3.54
C LEU A 70 -4.30 12.14 3.15
N ALA A 71 -4.28 12.54 1.87
CA ALA A 71 -3.51 13.71 1.41
C ALA A 71 -3.96 15.03 2.03
N ARG A 72 -5.26 15.17 2.36
CA ARG A 72 -5.79 16.36 3.06
C ARG A 72 -5.50 16.33 4.56
N ARG A 73 -5.58 15.15 5.19
CA ARG A 73 -5.41 14.99 6.65
C ARG A 73 -3.93 14.95 7.06
N PHE A 74 -3.10 14.35 6.23
CA PHE A 74 -1.69 14.04 6.49
C PHE A 74 -0.82 14.52 5.31
N PRO A 75 -0.81 15.84 5.02
CA PRO A 75 -0.16 16.38 3.84
C PRO A 75 1.35 16.12 3.80
N ASP A 76 1.99 15.94 4.95
CA ASP A 76 3.43 15.68 5.04
C ASP A 76 3.81 14.29 4.50
N LEU A 77 2.90 13.31 4.55
CA LEU A 77 3.08 12.02 3.88
C LEU A 77 3.22 12.23 2.37
N PHE A 78 2.34 13.04 1.78
CA PHE A 78 2.28 13.26 0.33
C PHE A 78 3.16 14.41 -0.15
N HIS A 79 3.99 15.00 0.73
CA HIS A 79 4.84 16.12 0.38
C HIS A 79 5.90 15.71 -0.67
N PRO A 80 6.15 16.51 -1.72
CA PRO A 80 7.08 16.13 -2.80
C PRO A 80 8.49 15.76 -2.33
N GLN A 81 8.98 16.40 -1.26
CA GLN A 81 10.29 16.08 -0.68
C GLN A 81 10.32 14.70 -0.03
N ARG A 82 9.22 14.28 0.61
CA ARG A 82 9.10 12.94 1.20
C ARG A 82 8.99 11.91 0.09
N LYS A 83 8.11 12.15 -0.90
CA LYS A 83 7.98 11.29 -2.10
C LYS A 83 9.31 11.11 -2.85
N ALA A 84 10.14 12.14 -2.92
CA ALA A 84 11.46 12.06 -3.57
C ALA A 84 12.43 11.06 -2.89
N ASN A 85 12.22 10.75 -1.61
CA ASN A 85 13.02 9.78 -0.86
C ASN A 85 12.45 8.36 -0.90
N ILE A 86 11.24 8.18 -1.43
CA ILE A 86 10.60 6.86 -1.55
C ILE A 86 11.11 6.19 -2.83
N PRO A 87 11.65 4.96 -2.78
CA PRO A 87 12.08 4.24 -3.97
C PRO A 87 10.92 4.09 -4.96
N ARG A 88 11.17 4.33 -6.26
CA ARG A 88 10.13 4.23 -7.30
C ARG A 88 9.50 2.85 -7.45
N ARG A 89 10.13 1.80 -6.93
CA ARG A 89 9.58 0.44 -6.94
C ARG A 89 8.50 0.24 -5.87
N ASN A 90 8.44 1.13 -4.88
CA ASN A 90 7.49 1.04 -3.78
C ASN A 90 6.11 1.47 -4.27
N TRP A 91 5.10 0.74 -3.80
CA TRP A 91 3.72 0.93 -4.21
C TRP A 91 3.21 2.31 -3.83
N TRP A 92 3.59 2.79 -2.63
CA TRP A 92 3.27 4.16 -2.17
C TRP A 92 3.58 5.18 -3.25
N TRP A 93 4.75 5.11 -3.89
CA TRP A 93 5.25 6.15 -4.78
C TRP A 93 4.27 6.47 -5.92
N HIS A 94 3.43 5.49 -6.28
CA HIS A 94 2.44 5.57 -7.34
C HIS A 94 1.03 5.96 -6.87
N LEU A 95 0.80 6.13 -5.56
CA LEU A 95 -0.53 6.31 -4.97
C LEU A 95 -1.24 7.59 -5.44
N ASP A 96 -0.48 8.67 -5.64
CA ASP A 96 -0.93 10.00 -6.08
C ASP A 96 -1.01 10.13 -7.61
N GLU A 97 -0.46 9.20 -8.36
CA GLU A 97 -0.51 9.21 -9.83
C GLU A 97 -1.80 8.56 -10.38
N GLY A 98 -2.67 8.08 -9.48
CA GLY A 98 -3.95 7.45 -9.81
C GLY A 98 -3.80 6.10 -10.52
N PRO A 99 -4.90 5.53 -11.03
CA PRO A 99 -4.93 4.18 -11.61
C PRO A 99 -3.91 3.97 -12.76
N GLN A 100 -3.55 5.03 -13.48
CA GLN A 100 -2.67 4.96 -14.65
C GLN A 100 -1.19 4.71 -14.33
N ALA A 101 -0.72 5.04 -13.12
CA ALA A 101 0.65 4.70 -12.71
C ALA A 101 0.78 3.25 -12.26
N ARG A 102 -0.31 2.69 -11.73
CA ARG A 102 -0.44 1.28 -11.36
C ARG A 102 -0.20 0.37 -12.58
N GLU A 103 -0.85 0.68 -13.70
CA GLU A 103 -0.65 -0.03 -14.98
C GLU A 103 0.80 0.07 -15.50
N ARG A 104 1.51 1.18 -15.23
CA ARG A 104 2.91 1.34 -15.65
C ARG A 104 3.89 0.58 -14.75
N ALA A 105 3.63 0.49 -13.45
CA ALA A 105 4.44 -0.32 -12.53
C ALA A 105 4.31 -1.82 -12.87
N GLU A 106 3.09 -2.28 -13.19
CA GLU A 106 2.80 -3.66 -13.60
C GLU A 106 3.37 -4.02 -14.99
N GLN A 107 3.62 -3.04 -15.86
CA GLN A 107 4.16 -3.26 -17.22
C GLN A 107 5.70 -3.21 -17.30
N VAL A 108 6.38 -2.76 -16.25
CA VAL A 108 7.85 -2.56 -16.25
C VAL A 108 8.58 -3.61 -15.39
N ALA A 109 7.84 -4.49 -14.69
CA ALA A 109 8.35 -5.70 -14.05
C ALA A 109 8.34 -6.90 -15.02
#